data_AF-A0ABD2QNV2-F1
#
_entry.id   AF-A0ABD2QNV2-F1
#
_cell.length_a   1.000
_cell.length_b   1.000
_cell.length_c   1.000
_cell.angle_alpha   90.00
_cell.angle_beta   90.00
_cell.angle_gamma   90.00
#
_symmetry.space_group_name_H-M   'P 1'
#
loop_
_entity.id
_entity.type
_entity.pdbx_description
1 polymer ?
#
loop_
_entity_poly.entity_id
_entity_poly.type
_entity_poly.pdbx_seq_one_letter_code
_entity_poly.pdbx_strand_id
1 'polypeptide(L)'
;MSNSIQEALAKNLFEACYEEVGKELADGCPKYVTLQELRTLLKSPTLGSNDKLIVNPFASLEEEQLNVIFSSLDLDNNGQLSEAEFVKGFSDHMIEKEQNDSVVFNACLEVDTPTELVDNLSDYVDKDTLERLLSVGNPETRDRLTKLMKTLEQTIDKQQKECANIESCLQSTIREEQEELNKVYSELDEKMTKVTESQLNEVKERDKELLTKISNEIAEKQLLINELENKTKDVQSRVLELEMEHTLTRNELFDVLADKNKLEEAYDESRLWLQESKESMNELQKKTKTSEARSETWSKVLDLKLNEEYEVLLTELEELRAEHRRLQDMRDENYAGLGVVDTPLFESNTRPPIEFETDECIVNMVEGGPQLMTGCKTKSLTNRQRQMLGRKSNRGSDSSVDSVPVKEQPLDPIKGIYRVLVLGDKGSGKTSLIRSLCGSTSCTESGESKTVVNKRIDNFMLQLWDSASGQKCEKYDGIVVISRNNNFQSWDKWLKANMSALSEAQKPVIMTLQNKDNAHEPGEEQQERQVGNKEEMLHFQTNTESGQNVHKAFKVLAKWVSTSCSIYFD
;
A
#
# COMPACT_ATOMS: atom_id res chain seq x y z
N MET A 1 43.00 39.01 14.81
CA MET A 1 41.66 38.42 15.08
C MET A 1 41.00 37.81 13.84
N SER A 2 41.67 37.74 12.69
CA SER A 2 41.10 37.26 11.41
C SER A 2 40.71 35.76 11.41
N ASN A 3 41.68 34.88 11.66
CA ASN A 3 41.55 33.46 11.29
C ASN A 3 40.39 32.75 12.02
N SER A 4 40.20 32.98 13.32
CA SER A 4 39.11 32.35 14.10
C SER A 4 37.71 32.80 13.67
N ILE A 5 37.57 34.02 13.14
CA ILE A 5 36.29 34.52 12.60
C ILE A 5 36.05 33.92 11.21
N GLN A 6 37.10 33.82 10.38
CA GLN A 6 37.02 33.19 9.05
C GLN A 6 36.71 31.68 9.16
N GLU A 7 37.33 30.97 10.09
CA GLU A 7 37.07 29.55 10.39
C GLU A 7 35.62 29.32 10.86
N ALA A 8 35.12 30.18 11.77
CA ALA A 8 33.72 30.14 12.20
C ALA A 8 32.73 30.47 11.06
N LEU A 9 33.07 31.42 10.18
CA LEU A 9 32.25 31.75 9.01
C LEU A 9 32.20 30.58 8.00
N ALA A 10 33.35 29.98 7.70
CA ALA A 10 33.44 28.82 6.81
C ALA A 10 32.67 27.61 7.37
N LYS A 11 32.76 27.38 8.69
CA LYS A 11 31.98 26.34 9.36
C LYS A 11 30.47 26.61 9.32
N ASN A 12 30.03 27.84 9.61
CA ASN A 12 28.61 28.21 9.53
C ASN A 12 28.06 28.07 8.10
N LEU A 13 28.86 28.38 7.07
CA LEU A 13 28.50 28.14 5.67
C LEU A 13 28.39 26.64 5.35
N PHE A 14 29.31 25.80 5.83
CA PHE A 14 29.25 24.35 5.65
C PHE A 14 28.07 23.71 6.38
N GLU A 15 27.75 24.16 7.59
CA GLU A 15 26.56 23.72 8.32
C GLU A 15 25.27 24.14 7.61
N ALA A 16 25.19 25.36 7.06
CA ALA A 16 24.07 25.80 6.23
C ALA A 16 23.92 24.95 4.94
N CYS A 17 25.02 24.60 4.26
CA CYS A 17 25.00 23.63 3.15
C CYS A 17 24.36 22.31 3.58
N TYR A 18 24.71 21.82 4.78
CA TYR A 18 24.21 20.54 5.26
C TYR A 18 22.75 20.59 5.71
N GLU A 19 22.28 21.71 6.28
CA GLU A 19 20.86 21.86 6.69
C GLU A 19 19.91 22.04 5.50
N GLU A 20 20.34 22.69 4.41
CA GLU A 20 19.51 22.89 3.22
C GLU A 20 19.40 21.61 2.35
N VAL A 21 20.46 20.78 2.35
CA VAL A 21 20.53 19.50 1.61
C VAL A 21 20.04 18.31 2.45
N GLY A 22 20.31 18.32 3.75
CA GLY A 22 20.22 17.14 4.62
C GLY A 22 19.03 17.13 5.59
N LYS A 23 17.86 16.68 5.11
CA LYS A 23 16.74 16.25 5.99
C LYS A 23 16.52 14.73 6.07
N GLU A 24 17.30 13.93 5.33
CA GLU A 24 17.08 12.47 5.23
C GLU A 24 18.33 11.60 5.49
N LEU A 25 19.44 12.16 6.00
CA LEU A 25 20.60 11.38 6.43
C LEU A 25 20.56 11.07 7.93
N ALA A 26 20.75 9.80 8.28
CA ALA A 26 20.70 9.32 9.65
C ALA A 26 21.93 9.74 10.47
N ASP A 27 21.74 9.93 11.78
CA ASP A 27 22.81 10.24 12.75
C ASP A 27 23.98 9.24 12.63
N GLY A 28 25.14 9.72 12.16
CA GLY A 28 26.39 8.95 12.13
C GLY A 28 27.10 8.85 10.78
N CYS A 29 26.49 9.28 9.66
CA CYS A 29 27.22 9.41 8.39
C CYS A 29 28.15 10.65 8.38
N PRO A 30 29.36 10.58 7.77
CA PRO A 30 30.20 11.76 7.64
C PRO A 30 29.54 12.79 6.71
N LYS A 31 29.71 14.07 7.03
CA LYS A 31 29.15 15.18 6.24
C LYS A 31 30.03 15.44 5.02
N TYR A 32 29.44 15.34 3.84
CA TYR A 32 30.07 15.64 2.55
C TYR A 32 29.20 16.63 1.77
N VAL A 33 29.85 17.50 0.98
CA VAL A 33 29.17 18.43 0.07
C VAL A 33 29.71 18.24 -1.35
N THR A 34 28.82 17.95 -2.30
CA THR A 34 29.18 17.82 -3.72
C THR A 34 29.32 19.18 -4.40
N LEU A 35 30.02 19.20 -5.53
CA LEU A 35 30.14 20.38 -6.41
C LEU A 35 28.77 21.00 -6.76
N GLN A 36 27.74 20.17 -6.97
CA GLN A 36 26.43 20.64 -7.43
C GLN A 36 25.61 21.27 -6.30
N GLU A 37 25.74 20.77 -5.07
CA GLU A 37 25.15 21.38 -3.87
C GLU A 37 25.82 22.72 -3.56
N LEU A 38 27.16 22.76 -3.58
CA LEU A 38 27.92 23.99 -3.38
C LEU A 38 27.56 25.08 -4.42
N ARG A 39 27.41 24.72 -5.70
CA ARG A 39 26.94 25.62 -6.76
C ARG A 39 25.54 26.17 -6.49
N THR A 40 24.64 25.32 -6.01
CA THR A 40 23.24 25.71 -5.72
C THR A 40 23.22 26.75 -4.61
N LEU A 41 23.97 26.52 -3.54
CA LEU A 41 24.02 27.41 -2.38
C LEU A 41 24.77 28.72 -2.66
N LEU A 42 25.92 28.68 -3.35
CA LEU A 42 26.66 29.91 -3.69
C LEU A 42 25.92 30.81 -4.71
N LYS A 43 25.01 30.26 -5.51
CA LYS A 43 24.09 31.01 -6.37
C LYS A 43 22.78 31.40 -5.68
N SER A 44 22.48 30.85 -4.50
CA SER A 44 21.29 31.21 -3.72
C SER A 44 21.50 32.56 -3.00
N PRO A 45 20.49 33.46 -2.97
CA PRO A 45 20.55 34.66 -2.16
C PRO A 45 20.22 34.33 -0.70
N THR A 46 21.23 34.25 0.15
CA THR A 46 21.04 34.02 1.59
C THR A 46 20.45 35.25 2.28
N LEU A 47 19.27 35.10 2.88
CA LEU A 47 18.73 36.11 3.79
C LEU A 47 19.51 36.05 5.10
N GLY A 48 20.24 37.13 5.43
CA GLY A 48 20.76 37.30 6.78
C GLY A 48 19.63 37.51 7.78
N SER A 49 19.87 37.16 9.04
CA SER A 49 18.92 37.23 10.18
C SER A 49 18.40 38.64 10.55
N ASN A 50 18.67 39.65 9.72
CA ASN A 50 18.27 41.05 9.87
C ASN A 50 17.56 41.62 8.61
N ASP A 51 16.96 40.77 7.77
CA ASP A 51 16.30 41.12 6.48
C ASP A 51 17.18 41.90 5.47
N LYS A 52 18.49 41.95 5.71
CA LYS A 52 19.47 42.48 4.76
C LYS A 52 19.98 41.33 3.91
N LEU A 53 19.80 41.47 2.59
CA LEU A 53 20.48 40.65 1.59
C LEU A 53 22.00 40.81 1.79
N ILE A 54 22.64 39.76 2.30
CA ILE A 54 24.10 39.67 2.28
C ILE A 54 24.45 39.30 0.85
N VAL A 55 25.04 40.23 0.11
CA VAL A 55 25.48 39.97 -1.26
C VAL A 55 26.58 38.92 -1.19
N ASN A 56 26.25 37.67 -1.54
CA ASN A 56 27.19 36.57 -1.56
C ASN A 56 28.29 36.90 -2.60
N PRO A 57 29.56 37.12 -2.19
CA PRO A 57 30.61 37.56 -3.11
C PRO A 57 31.00 36.48 -4.14
N PHE A 58 30.49 35.26 -3.99
CA PHE A 58 30.68 34.15 -4.91
C PHE A 58 29.57 34.05 -5.99
N ALA A 59 28.46 34.79 -5.84
CA ALA A 59 27.33 34.73 -6.78
C ALA A 59 27.68 35.30 -8.18
N SER A 60 28.79 36.04 -8.31
CA SER A 60 29.32 36.55 -9.58
C SER A 60 30.39 35.68 -10.22
N LEU A 61 30.71 34.49 -9.67
CA LEU A 61 31.69 33.59 -10.25
C LEU A 61 31.08 32.73 -11.36
N GLU A 62 31.81 32.57 -12.46
CA GLU A 62 31.44 31.67 -13.54
C GLU A 62 31.64 30.20 -13.15
N GLU A 63 30.96 29.28 -13.83
CA GLU A 63 30.98 27.85 -13.44
C GLU A 63 32.39 27.23 -13.57
N GLU A 64 33.20 27.73 -14.51
CA GLU A 64 34.60 27.33 -14.64
C GLU A 64 35.44 27.77 -13.42
N GLN A 65 35.18 28.95 -12.87
CA GLN A 65 35.87 29.46 -11.67
C GLN A 65 35.47 28.67 -10.43
N LEU A 66 34.19 28.32 -10.29
CA LEU A 66 33.71 27.45 -9.22
C LEU A 66 34.30 26.03 -9.30
N ASN A 67 34.51 25.49 -10.52
CA ASN A 67 35.18 24.21 -10.70
C ASN A 67 36.65 24.27 -10.28
N VAL A 68 37.39 25.34 -10.65
CA VAL A 68 38.79 25.52 -10.24
C VAL A 68 38.91 25.64 -8.72
N ILE A 69 38.02 26.39 -8.08
CA ILE A 69 37.97 26.48 -6.61
C ILE A 69 37.67 25.10 -6.02
N PHE A 70 36.64 24.38 -6.49
CA PHE A 70 36.31 23.06 -5.98
C PHE A 70 37.47 22.06 -6.12
N SER A 71 38.13 21.99 -7.28
CA SER A 71 39.32 21.13 -7.48
C SER A 71 40.55 21.55 -6.66
N SER A 72 40.57 22.76 -6.09
CA SER A 72 41.60 23.18 -5.13
C SER A 72 41.26 22.83 -3.67
N LEU A 73 39.96 22.64 -3.37
CA LEU A 73 39.46 22.19 -2.08
C LEU A 73 39.40 20.66 -1.97
N ASP A 74 39.09 19.97 -3.07
CA ASP A 74 38.95 18.51 -3.20
C ASP A 74 40.34 17.86 -3.32
N LEU A 75 41.02 17.72 -2.18
CA LEU A 75 42.41 17.28 -2.10
C LEU A 75 42.60 15.81 -2.51
N ASP A 76 41.60 14.95 -2.26
CA ASP A 76 41.64 13.54 -2.64
C ASP A 76 41.00 13.24 -4.02
N ASN A 77 40.38 14.26 -4.64
CA ASN A 77 39.72 14.22 -5.95
C ASN A 77 38.55 13.21 -6.01
N ASN A 78 37.85 13.02 -4.89
CA ASN A 78 36.71 12.09 -4.80
C ASN A 78 35.38 12.69 -5.33
N GLY A 79 35.32 14.01 -5.58
CA GLY A 79 34.13 14.73 -6.02
C GLY A 79 33.22 15.26 -4.89
N GLN A 80 33.66 15.17 -3.64
CA GLN A 80 32.94 15.49 -2.41
C GLN A 80 33.87 16.15 -1.38
N LEU A 81 33.53 17.36 -0.93
CA LEU A 81 34.30 18.05 0.11
C LEU A 81 33.90 17.57 1.50
N SER A 82 34.88 17.13 2.29
CA SER A 82 34.69 16.97 3.74
C SER A 82 34.69 18.33 4.45
N GLU A 83 34.12 18.39 5.66
CA GLU A 83 34.12 19.60 6.51
C GLU A 83 35.54 20.16 6.70
N ALA A 84 36.53 19.29 6.91
CA ALA A 84 37.92 19.68 7.15
C ALA A 84 38.60 20.28 5.90
N GLU A 85 38.33 19.72 4.73
CA GLU A 85 38.84 20.25 3.45
C GLU A 85 38.20 21.59 3.09
N PHE A 86 36.87 21.68 3.25
CA PHE A 86 36.14 22.92 3.00
C PHE A 86 36.61 24.04 3.92
N VAL A 87 36.57 23.85 5.24
CA VAL A 87 36.92 24.90 6.22
C VAL A 87 38.37 25.36 6.02
N LYS A 88 39.31 24.42 5.86
CA LYS A 88 40.73 24.75 5.68
C LYS A 88 40.98 25.50 4.37
N GLY A 89 40.63 24.91 3.23
CA GLY A 89 40.93 25.50 1.93
C GLY A 89 40.17 26.81 1.67
N PHE A 90 38.97 26.97 2.22
CA PHE A 90 38.21 28.22 2.13
C PHE A 90 38.85 29.33 2.99
N SER A 91 39.45 29.00 4.14
CA SER A 91 40.22 29.95 4.94
C SER A 91 41.51 30.39 4.25
N ASP A 92 42.25 29.45 3.64
CA ASP A 92 43.49 29.75 2.89
C ASP A 92 43.19 30.68 1.69
N HIS A 93 42.11 30.42 0.93
CA HIS A 93 41.73 31.23 -0.23
C HIS A 93 41.25 32.66 0.11
N MET A 94 40.73 32.89 1.32
CA MET A 94 40.39 34.24 1.79
C MET A 94 41.65 35.07 2.12
N ILE A 95 42.66 34.44 2.71
CA ILE A 95 43.89 35.11 3.14
C ILE A 95 44.73 35.59 1.95
N GLU A 96 44.77 34.83 0.85
CA GLU A 96 45.51 35.21 -0.36
C GLU A 96 44.94 36.47 -1.07
N LYS A 97 43.66 36.79 -0.89
CA LYS A 97 43.07 38.02 -1.45
C LYS A 97 43.39 39.26 -0.61
N GLU A 98 43.27 39.20 0.72
CA GLU A 98 43.53 40.37 1.58
C GLU A 98 44.98 40.90 1.46
N GLN A 99 45.95 40.01 1.21
CA GLN A 99 47.36 40.42 1.06
C GLN A 99 47.65 41.17 -0.24
N ASN A 100 46.84 41.02 -1.28
CA ASN A 100 47.06 41.69 -2.57
C ASN A 100 46.45 43.10 -2.62
N ASP A 101 45.41 43.39 -1.85
CA ASP A 101 44.71 44.70 -1.86
C ASP A 101 45.23 45.70 -0.80
N SER A 102 46.01 45.26 0.20
CA SER A 102 46.43 46.10 1.34
C SER A 102 47.52 47.16 1.04
N VAL A 103 48.07 47.23 -0.19
CA VAL A 103 49.29 48.02 -0.49
C VAL A 103 49.04 49.53 -0.66
N VAL A 104 47.79 49.98 -0.78
CA VAL A 104 47.48 51.31 -1.35
C VAL A 104 47.25 52.44 -0.33
N PHE A 105 46.97 52.16 0.96
CA PHE A 105 46.30 53.15 1.83
C PHE A 105 47.16 53.88 2.89
N ASN A 106 48.46 53.58 3.02
CA ASN A 106 49.24 53.96 4.22
C ASN A 106 50.40 54.95 3.95
N ALA A 107 50.15 56.01 3.17
CA ALA A 107 51.20 56.92 2.68
C ALA A 107 50.93 58.44 2.86
N CYS A 108 50.01 58.84 3.73
CA CYS A 108 49.69 60.26 3.98
C CYS A 108 49.28 60.51 5.44
N LEU A 109 50.22 61.01 6.26
CA LEU A 109 50.05 62.03 7.33
C LEU A 109 51.21 61.97 8.34
N GLU A 110 52.35 62.56 7.97
CA GLU A 110 53.28 63.16 8.94
C GLU A 110 53.31 64.66 8.64
N VAL A 111 53.13 65.48 9.67
CA VAL A 111 53.10 66.95 9.57
C VAL A 111 54.16 67.48 10.54
N ASP A 112 55.24 68.03 9.98
CA ASP A 112 56.37 68.53 10.76
C ASP A 112 55.97 69.67 11.70
N THR A 113 56.35 69.55 12.97
CA THR A 113 56.11 70.59 13.98
C THR A 113 57.10 71.76 13.84
N PRO A 114 56.66 73.03 14.02
CA PRO A 114 57.46 74.22 13.71
C PRO A 114 58.53 74.58 14.77
N THR A 115 59.26 73.58 15.28
CA THR A 115 60.32 73.77 16.30
C THR A 115 61.64 74.23 15.67
N GLU A 116 61.94 73.80 14.44
CA GLU A 116 63.23 74.06 13.75
C GLU A 116 63.48 75.54 13.39
N LEU A 117 62.47 76.41 13.44
CA LEU A 117 62.61 77.82 13.07
C LEU A 117 63.22 78.70 14.19
N VAL A 118 63.19 78.25 15.44
CA VAL A 118 63.71 79.04 16.58
C VAL A 118 65.22 78.86 16.73
N ASP A 119 65.73 77.63 16.59
CA ASP A 119 67.16 77.34 16.72
C ASP A 119 67.98 78.04 15.62
N ASN A 120 67.45 78.13 14.40
CA ASN A 120 68.09 78.79 13.25
C ASN A 120 68.24 80.34 13.40
N LEU A 121 67.60 80.96 14.39
CA LEU A 121 67.76 82.40 14.68
C LEU A 121 68.87 82.70 15.71
N SER A 122 69.34 81.70 16.46
CA SER A 122 70.41 81.87 17.43
C SER A 122 71.79 82.12 16.77
N ASP A 123 72.01 81.57 15.57
CA ASP A 123 73.32 81.59 14.91
C ASP A 123 73.60 82.88 14.11
N TYR A 124 72.58 83.73 13.87
CA TYR A 124 72.70 84.87 12.95
C TYR A 124 73.04 86.23 13.63
N VAL A 125 73.13 86.28 14.95
CA VAL A 125 73.47 87.51 15.69
C VAL A 125 74.56 87.21 16.72
N ASP A 126 75.81 87.12 16.24
CA ASP A 126 76.98 86.96 17.11
C ASP A 126 77.09 88.15 18.08
N LYS A 127 76.98 87.85 19.38
CA LYS A 127 76.94 88.81 20.50
C LYS A 127 78.10 89.82 20.44
N ASP A 128 79.27 89.34 20.02
CA ASP A 128 80.49 90.14 19.85
C ASP A 128 80.37 91.24 18.80
N THR A 129 79.60 91.02 17.72
CA THR A 129 79.37 92.05 16.69
C THR A 129 78.40 93.13 17.16
N LEU A 130 77.40 92.75 17.96
CA LEU A 130 76.41 93.67 18.50
C LEU A 130 77.01 94.54 19.62
N GLU A 131 77.87 93.99 20.48
CA GLU A 131 78.64 94.78 21.46
C GLU A 131 79.61 95.77 20.79
N ARG A 132 80.26 95.39 19.67
CA ARG A 132 81.15 96.32 18.93
C ARG A 132 80.37 97.50 18.34
N LEU A 133 79.21 97.27 17.73
CA LEU A 133 78.36 98.35 17.19
C LEU A 133 77.85 99.29 18.29
N LEU A 134 77.54 98.77 19.48
CA LEU A 134 77.15 99.56 20.63
C LEU A 134 78.31 100.37 21.26
N SER A 135 79.57 99.97 21.02
CA SER A 135 80.74 100.68 21.55
C SER A 135 81.09 101.99 20.81
N VAL A 136 80.61 102.16 19.57
CA VAL A 136 80.91 103.32 18.69
C VAL A 136 79.77 104.36 18.68
N GLY A 137 78.62 104.05 19.26
CA GLY A 137 77.43 104.90 19.27
C GLY A 137 77.46 106.08 20.25
N ASN A 138 76.72 107.14 19.92
CA ASN A 138 76.55 108.36 20.72
C ASN A 138 75.84 108.02 22.06
N PRO A 139 76.27 108.50 23.25
CA PRO A 139 75.68 108.07 24.54
C PRO A 139 74.15 108.22 24.63
N GLU A 140 73.56 109.28 24.07
CA GLU A 140 72.09 109.42 24.01
C GLU A 140 71.39 108.27 23.26
N THR A 141 72.01 107.72 22.21
CA THR A 141 71.46 106.58 21.46
C THR A 141 71.56 105.28 22.25
N ARG A 142 72.59 105.14 23.09
CA ARG A 142 72.75 104.02 24.02
C ARG A 142 71.65 104.04 25.09
N ASP A 143 71.39 105.17 25.73
CA ASP A 143 70.33 105.29 26.74
C ASP A 143 68.93 105.04 26.15
N ARG A 144 68.67 105.53 24.93
CA ARG A 144 67.42 105.23 24.21
C ARG A 144 67.29 103.73 23.91
N LEU A 145 68.37 103.08 23.46
CA LEU A 145 68.37 101.64 23.18
C LEU A 145 68.23 100.82 24.46
N THR A 146 68.91 101.15 25.56
CA THR A 146 68.74 100.49 26.87
C THR A 146 67.31 100.64 27.39
N LYS A 147 66.67 101.82 27.20
CA LYS A 147 65.26 102.02 27.53
C LYS A 147 64.34 101.17 26.65
N LEU A 148 64.64 101.03 25.36
CA LEU A 148 63.89 100.19 24.41
C LEU A 148 64.04 98.70 24.76
N MET A 149 65.25 98.22 25.02
CA MET A 149 65.54 96.86 25.50
C MET A 149 64.79 96.56 26.80
N LYS A 150 64.82 97.46 27.78
CA LYS A 150 64.04 97.28 29.03
C LYS A 150 62.53 97.28 28.81
N THR A 151 62.04 98.02 27.81
CA THR A 151 60.61 98.00 27.44
C THR A 151 60.26 96.69 26.70
N LEU A 152 61.18 96.16 25.90
CA LEU A 152 61.06 94.85 25.24
C LEU A 152 61.09 93.72 26.27
N GLU A 153 62.05 93.71 27.20
CA GLU A 153 62.09 92.77 28.35
C GLU A 153 60.76 92.77 29.11
N GLN A 154 60.24 93.94 29.48
CA GLN A 154 58.94 94.06 30.14
C GLN A 154 57.77 93.58 29.29
N THR A 155 57.85 93.71 27.95
CA THR A 155 56.82 93.22 27.02
C THR A 155 56.91 91.71 26.86
N ILE A 156 58.12 91.14 26.80
CA ILE A 156 58.39 89.70 26.74
C ILE A 156 57.95 89.05 28.05
N ASP A 157 58.34 89.56 29.21
CA ASP A 157 57.88 89.09 30.53
C ASP A 157 56.35 89.11 30.65
N LYS A 158 55.72 90.16 30.11
CA LYS A 158 54.26 90.30 30.09
C LYS A 158 53.63 89.25 29.17
N GLN A 159 54.15 89.08 27.95
CA GLN A 159 53.66 88.09 27.00
C GLN A 159 53.87 86.66 27.52
N GLN A 160 55.02 86.35 28.13
CA GLN A 160 55.26 85.04 28.76
C GLN A 160 54.26 84.75 29.88
N LYS A 161 53.90 85.74 30.70
CA LYS A 161 52.84 85.60 31.73
C LYS A 161 51.45 85.45 31.11
N GLU A 162 51.15 86.18 30.04
CA GLU A 162 49.88 86.04 29.32
C GLU A 162 49.77 84.66 28.65
N CYS A 163 50.84 84.17 28.01
CA CYS A 163 50.94 82.81 27.48
C CYS A 163 50.76 81.75 28.57
N ALA A 164 51.47 81.84 29.70
CA ALA A 164 51.33 80.89 30.80
C ALA A 164 49.92 80.88 31.42
N ASN A 165 49.27 82.04 31.50
CA ASN A 165 47.88 82.15 31.95
C ASN A 165 46.91 81.50 30.95
N ILE A 166 47.11 81.72 29.64
CA ILE A 166 46.31 81.09 28.58
C ILE A 166 46.52 79.58 28.57
N GLU A 167 47.76 79.11 28.71
CA GLU A 167 48.09 77.69 28.78
C GLU A 167 47.44 77.03 30.00
N SER A 168 47.52 77.65 31.18
CA SER A 168 46.82 77.17 32.38
C SER A 168 45.30 77.14 32.20
N CYS A 169 44.72 78.09 31.46
CA CYS A 169 43.29 78.11 31.15
C CYS A 169 42.90 76.99 30.18
N LEU A 170 43.69 76.77 29.12
CA LEU A 170 43.50 75.68 28.18
C LEU A 170 43.64 74.32 28.86
N GLN A 171 44.64 74.15 29.73
CA GLN A 171 44.81 72.92 30.52
C GLN A 171 43.63 72.67 31.49
N SER A 172 43.00 73.71 32.05
CA SER A 172 41.76 73.52 32.82
C SER A 172 40.60 73.09 31.94
N THR A 173 40.37 73.75 30.80
CA THR A 173 39.27 73.38 29.88
C THR A 173 39.45 71.97 29.32
N ILE A 174 40.67 71.56 28.94
CA ILE A 174 40.97 70.20 28.50
C ILE A 174 40.66 69.18 29.61
N ARG A 175 40.96 69.50 30.88
CA ARG A 175 40.61 68.61 32.00
C ARG A 175 39.10 68.52 32.22
N GLU A 176 38.39 69.65 32.16
CA GLU A 176 36.93 69.71 32.29
C GLU A 176 36.25 68.89 31.17
N GLU A 177 36.66 69.08 29.91
CA GLU A 177 36.17 68.30 28.77
C GLU A 177 36.48 66.80 28.92
N GLN A 178 37.66 66.44 29.44
CA GLN A 178 38.01 65.03 29.73
C GLN A 178 37.16 64.43 30.85
N GLU A 179 36.83 65.20 31.89
CA GLU A 179 35.94 64.76 32.97
C GLU A 179 34.49 64.59 32.48
N GLU A 180 33.98 65.51 31.66
CA GLU A 180 32.67 65.37 31.01
C GLU A 180 32.63 64.18 30.05
N LEU A 181 33.67 63.97 29.24
CA LEU A 181 33.78 62.85 28.32
C LEU A 181 33.80 61.50 29.06
N ASN A 182 34.59 61.39 30.13
CA ASN A 182 34.64 60.19 30.98
C ASN A 182 33.28 59.91 31.64
N LYS A 183 32.56 60.95 32.07
CA LYS A 183 31.21 60.82 32.61
C LYS A 183 30.22 60.31 31.55
N VAL A 184 30.26 60.86 30.33
CA VAL A 184 29.39 60.41 29.22
C VAL A 184 29.68 58.95 28.84
N TYR A 185 30.95 58.52 28.81
CA TYR A 185 31.30 57.11 28.60
C TYR A 185 30.78 56.22 29.74
N SER A 186 30.97 56.62 31.01
CA SER A 186 30.45 55.85 32.15
C SER A 186 28.91 55.71 32.11
N GLU A 187 28.18 56.77 31.75
CA GLU A 187 26.73 56.71 31.57
C GLU A 187 26.30 55.86 30.37
N LEU A 188 27.12 55.79 29.32
CA LEU A 188 26.87 54.96 28.14
C LEU A 188 27.08 53.47 28.46
N ASP A 189 28.14 53.14 29.20
CA ASP A 189 28.43 51.77 29.65
C ASP A 189 27.38 51.25 30.64
N GLU A 190 26.90 52.08 31.57
CA GLU A 190 25.77 51.71 32.45
C GLU A 190 24.48 51.44 31.65
N LYS A 191 24.21 52.25 30.61
CA LYS A 191 23.06 52.02 29.71
C LYS A 191 23.25 50.74 28.88
N MET A 192 24.46 50.48 28.38
CA MET A 192 24.76 49.30 27.56
C MET A 192 24.67 48.00 28.38
N THR A 193 25.24 47.99 29.59
CA THR A 193 25.13 46.85 30.52
C THR A 193 23.69 46.59 30.94
N LYS A 194 22.90 47.64 31.24
CA LYS A 194 21.48 47.49 31.56
C LYS A 194 20.63 46.97 30.39
N VAL A 195 20.88 47.44 29.16
CA VAL A 195 20.17 46.94 27.97
C VAL A 195 20.51 45.48 27.67
N THR A 196 21.80 45.12 27.74
CA THR A 196 22.24 43.74 27.52
C THR A 196 21.73 42.78 28.59
N GLU A 197 21.71 43.17 29.87
CA GLU A 197 21.09 42.38 30.93
C GLU A 197 19.57 42.23 30.75
N SER A 198 18.88 43.31 30.37
CA SER A 198 17.43 43.26 30.09
C SER A 198 17.11 42.31 28.95
N GLN A 199 17.84 42.38 27.83
CA GLN A 199 17.66 41.49 26.68
C GLN A 199 17.99 40.04 27.04
N LEU A 200 19.06 39.79 27.80
CA LEU A 200 19.45 38.46 28.25
C LEU A 200 18.36 37.82 29.14
N ASN A 201 17.72 38.59 30.01
CA ASN A 201 16.62 38.10 30.83
C ASN A 201 15.35 37.85 30.00
N GLU A 202 15.05 38.71 29.02
CA GLU A 202 13.93 38.52 28.08
C GLU A 202 14.06 37.25 27.23
N VAL A 203 15.27 36.94 26.76
CA VAL A 203 15.58 35.67 26.06
C VAL A 203 15.42 34.48 27.01
N LYS A 204 15.98 34.54 28.22
CA LYS A 204 15.86 33.45 29.23
C LYS A 204 14.41 33.13 29.60
N GLU A 205 13.53 34.11 29.69
CA GLU A 205 12.11 33.84 29.94
C GLU A 205 11.41 33.22 28.72
N ARG A 206 11.72 33.66 27.49
CA ARG A 206 11.23 33.00 26.27
C ARG A 206 11.69 31.54 26.17
N ASP A 207 12.96 31.27 26.49
CA ASP A 207 13.50 29.91 26.47
C ASP A 207 12.79 29.01 27.49
N LYS A 208 12.51 29.50 28.70
CA LYS A 208 11.70 28.77 29.69
C LYS A 208 10.27 28.51 29.19
N GLU A 209 9.62 29.50 28.58
CA GLU A 209 8.30 29.31 27.97
C GLU A 209 8.31 28.26 26.85
N LEU A 210 9.32 28.28 25.99
CA LEU A 210 9.46 27.29 24.91
C LEU A 210 9.73 25.89 25.47
N LEU A 211 10.63 25.77 26.45
CA LEU A 211 10.90 24.50 27.12
C LEU A 211 9.66 23.92 27.83
N THR A 212 8.83 24.75 28.47
CA THR A 212 7.56 24.27 29.07
C THR A 212 6.54 23.86 28.01
N LYS A 213 6.42 24.59 26.89
CA LYS A 213 5.56 24.21 25.75
C LYS A 213 5.99 22.85 25.15
N ILE A 214 7.28 22.68 24.87
CA ILE A 214 7.85 21.43 24.35
C ILE A 214 7.66 20.28 25.36
N SER A 215 7.92 20.51 26.65
CA SER A 215 7.71 19.50 27.69
C SER A 215 6.25 19.06 27.81
N ASN A 216 5.30 19.98 27.64
CA ASN A 216 3.87 19.65 27.64
C ASN A 216 3.48 18.85 26.39
N GLU A 217 3.95 19.25 25.19
CA GLU A 217 3.68 18.49 23.97
C GLU A 217 4.27 17.07 24.05
N ILE A 218 5.51 16.91 24.55
CA ILE A 218 6.11 15.58 24.78
C ILE A 218 5.23 14.73 25.71
N ALA A 219 4.70 15.30 26.80
CA ALA A 219 3.79 14.59 27.70
C ALA A 219 2.48 14.18 27.02
N GLU A 220 1.87 15.06 26.20
CA GLU A 220 0.68 14.75 25.42
C GLU A 220 0.93 13.65 24.38
N LYS A 221 2.04 13.69 23.63
CA LYS A 221 2.40 12.62 22.69
C LYS A 221 2.64 11.30 23.41
N GLN A 222 3.28 11.32 24.59
CA GLN A 222 3.50 10.10 25.37
C GLN A 222 2.18 9.46 25.85
N LEU A 223 1.20 10.27 26.24
CA LEU A 223 -0.15 9.76 26.55
C LEU A 223 -0.82 9.12 25.33
N LEU A 224 -0.71 9.74 24.16
CA LEU A 224 -1.25 9.19 22.90
C LEU A 224 -0.56 7.88 22.50
N ILE A 225 0.76 7.78 22.66
CA ILE A 225 1.52 6.53 22.44
C ILE A 225 0.99 5.42 23.36
N ASN A 226 0.83 5.71 24.66
CA ASN A 226 0.31 4.73 25.62
C ASN A 226 -1.14 4.29 25.28
N GLU A 227 -1.98 5.19 24.77
CA GLU A 227 -3.34 4.85 24.30
C GLU A 227 -3.30 3.92 23.07
N LEU A 228 -2.43 4.21 22.10
CA LEU A 228 -2.24 3.39 20.90
C LEU A 228 -1.64 2.02 21.21
N GLU A 229 -0.71 1.94 22.16
CA GLU A 229 -0.19 0.65 22.66
C GLU A 229 -1.30 -0.22 23.27
N ASN A 230 -2.19 0.38 24.08
CA ASN A 230 -3.28 -0.36 24.69
C ASN A 230 -4.28 -0.85 23.64
N LYS A 231 -4.68 0.00 22.68
CA LYS A 231 -5.50 -0.42 21.53
C LYS A 231 -4.82 -1.53 20.71
N THR A 232 -3.50 -1.49 20.58
CA THR A 232 -2.74 -2.54 19.89
C THR A 232 -2.78 -3.86 20.66
N LYS A 233 -2.63 -3.84 21.99
CA LYS A 233 -2.77 -5.02 22.86
C LYS A 233 -4.19 -5.61 22.83
N ASP A 234 -5.22 -4.75 22.80
CA ASP A 234 -6.62 -5.17 22.68
C ASP A 234 -6.90 -5.85 21.33
N VAL A 235 -6.43 -5.25 20.23
CA VAL A 235 -6.55 -5.83 18.87
C VAL A 235 -5.78 -7.15 18.76
N GLN A 236 -4.55 -7.23 19.29
CA GLN A 236 -3.78 -8.48 19.33
C GLN A 236 -4.51 -9.58 20.11
N SER A 237 -5.12 -9.24 21.26
CA SER A 237 -5.92 -10.17 22.05
C SER A 237 -7.13 -10.68 21.25
N ARG A 238 -7.85 -9.79 20.55
CA ARG A 238 -8.99 -10.20 19.72
C ARG A 238 -8.60 -11.02 18.49
N VAL A 239 -7.40 -10.81 17.92
CA VAL A 239 -6.86 -11.66 16.85
C VAL A 239 -6.62 -13.09 17.37
N LEU A 240 -5.98 -13.25 18.54
CA LEU A 240 -5.76 -14.56 19.15
C LEU A 240 -7.08 -15.30 19.49
N GLU A 241 -8.09 -14.58 19.96
CA GLU A 241 -9.44 -15.14 20.16
C GLU A 241 -10.05 -15.65 18.85
N LEU A 242 -9.99 -14.86 17.78
CA LEU A 242 -10.51 -15.23 16.45
C LEU A 242 -9.73 -16.39 15.83
N GLU A 243 -8.41 -16.47 16.03
CA GLU A 243 -7.61 -17.62 15.62
C GLU A 243 -8.05 -18.90 16.36
N MET A 244 -8.31 -18.81 17.67
CA MET A 244 -8.84 -19.93 18.44
C MET A 244 -10.24 -20.35 17.95
N GLU A 245 -11.18 -19.41 17.77
CA GLU A 245 -12.51 -19.65 17.18
C GLU A 245 -12.41 -20.33 15.78
N HIS A 246 -11.47 -19.89 14.95
CA HIS A 246 -11.20 -20.48 13.64
C HIS A 246 -10.62 -21.91 13.72
N THR A 247 -9.73 -22.20 14.68
CA THR A 247 -9.24 -23.59 14.88
C THR A 247 -10.35 -24.53 15.36
N LEU A 248 -11.25 -24.06 16.24
CA LEU A 248 -12.39 -24.85 16.72
C LEU A 248 -13.36 -25.19 15.57
N THR A 249 -13.81 -24.18 14.82
CA THR A 249 -14.71 -24.37 13.67
C THR A 249 -14.08 -25.21 12.55
N ARG A 250 -12.76 -25.13 12.34
CA ARG A 250 -12.02 -26.02 11.43
C ARG A 250 -12.06 -27.48 11.88
N ASN A 251 -11.94 -27.74 13.19
CA ASN A 251 -12.03 -29.09 13.75
C ASN A 251 -13.47 -29.64 13.66
N GLU A 252 -14.47 -28.83 14.00
CA GLU A 252 -15.89 -29.19 13.82
C GLU A 252 -16.22 -29.55 12.36
N LEU A 253 -15.68 -28.80 11.40
CA LEU A 253 -15.83 -29.10 9.97
C LEU A 253 -15.15 -30.42 9.58
N PHE A 254 -14.00 -30.75 10.18
CA PHE A 254 -13.32 -32.03 9.97
C PHE A 254 -14.15 -33.21 10.51
N ASP A 255 -14.74 -33.07 11.70
CA ASP A 255 -15.61 -34.07 12.30
C ASP A 255 -16.88 -34.29 11.45
N VAL A 256 -17.51 -33.22 10.97
CA VAL A 256 -18.68 -33.29 10.07
C VAL A 256 -18.33 -33.95 8.74
N LEU A 257 -17.14 -33.71 8.17
CA LEU A 257 -16.67 -34.41 6.96
C LEU A 257 -16.42 -35.90 7.23
N ALA A 258 -15.84 -36.25 8.39
CA ALA A 258 -15.64 -37.65 8.77
C ALA A 258 -16.98 -38.39 8.94
N ASP A 259 -17.99 -37.77 9.54
CA ASP A 259 -19.34 -38.34 9.67
C ASP A 259 -20.10 -38.40 8.34
N LYS A 260 -19.92 -37.42 7.45
CA LYS A 260 -20.44 -37.50 6.07
C LYS A 260 -19.90 -38.74 5.35
N ASN A 261 -18.58 -38.98 5.42
CA ASN A 261 -17.95 -40.11 4.73
C ASN A 261 -18.48 -41.45 5.28
N LYS A 262 -18.62 -41.60 6.61
CA LYS A 262 -19.22 -42.81 7.22
C LYS A 262 -20.68 -43.04 6.76
N LEU A 263 -21.45 -41.98 6.59
CA LEU A 263 -22.84 -42.07 6.10
C LEU A 263 -22.89 -42.41 4.60
N GLU A 264 -21.93 -41.95 3.81
CA GLU A 264 -21.78 -42.26 2.39
C GLU A 264 -21.36 -43.73 2.19
N GLU A 265 -20.40 -44.22 2.98
CA GLU A 265 -20.02 -45.64 3.06
C GLU A 265 -21.22 -46.53 3.44
N ALA A 266 -21.93 -46.21 4.53
CA ALA A 266 -23.11 -46.97 4.97
C ALA A 266 -24.28 -46.92 3.96
N TYR A 267 -24.41 -45.84 3.20
CA TYR A 267 -25.39 -45.73 2.13
C TYR A 267 -25.05 -46.65 0.95
N ASP A 268 -23.78 -46.69 0.52
CA ASP A 268 -23.34 -47.58 -0.55
C ASP A 268 -23.36 -49.06 -0.14
N GLU A 269 -23.05 -49.40 1.12
CA GLU A 269 -23.27 -50.75 1.68
C GLU A 269 -24.75 -51.16 1.61
N SER A 270 -25.66 -50.30 2.07
CA SER A 270 -27.11 -50.54 2.02
C SER A 270 -27.63 -50.69 0.58
N ARG A 271 -27.08 -49.90 -0.35
CA ARG A 271 -27.40 -49.96 -1.78
C ARG A 271 -26.92 -51.26 -2.43
N LEU A 272 -25.69 -51.71 -2.12
CA LEU A 272 -25.17 -53.01 -2.56
C LEU A 272 -26.04 -54.15 -2.03
N TRP A 273 -26.38 -54.15 -0.74
CA TRP A 273 -27.25 -55.13 -0.13
C TRP A 273 -28.65 -55.18 -0.77
N LEU A 274 -29.24 -54.02 -1.07
CA LEU A 274 -30.52 -53.94 -1.79
C LEU A 274 -30.41 -54.49 -3.22
N GLN A 275 -29.27 -54.32 -3.90
CA GLN A 275 -29.03 -54.90 -5.21
C GLN A 275 -28.92 -56.43 -5.13
N GLU A 276 -28.13 -56.98 -4.21
CA GLU A 276 -28.02 -58.42 -3.97
C GLU A 276 -29.39 -59.05 -3.62
N SER A 277 -30.15 -58.39 -2.73
CA SER A 277 -31.51 -58.82 -2.35
C SER A 277 -32.46 -58.84 -3.56
N LYS A 278 -32.40 -57.82 -4.43
CA LYS A 278 -33.17 -57.74 -5.67
C LYS A 278 -32.77 -58.84 -6.67
N GLU A 279 -31.48 -59.12 -6.81
CA GLU A 279 -30.97 -60.20 -7.67
C GLU A 279 -31.41 -61.57 -7.17
N SER A 280 -31.34 -61.82 -5.85
CA SER A 280 -31.87 -63.02 -5.20
C SER A 280 -33.38 -63.19 -5.41
N MET A 281 -34.16 -62.11 -5.25
CA MET A 281 -35.60 -62.11 -5.50
C MET A 281 -35.94 -62.44 -6.97
N ASN A 282 -35.18 -61.88 -7.92
CA ASN A 282 -35.33 -62.20 -9.34
C ASN A 282 -35.02 -63.67 -9.64
N GLU A 283 -33.99 -64.24 -9.00
CA GLU A 283 -33.65 -65.66 -9.13
C GLU A 283 -34.78 -66.56 -8.57
N LEU A 284 -35.34 -66.21 -7.40
CA LEU A 284 -36.50 -66.90 -6.83
C LEU A 284 -37.73 -66.80 -7.76
N GLN A 285 -38.08 -65.62 -8.25
CA GLN A 285 -39.19 -65.47 -9.21
C GLN A 285 -38.98 -66.30 -10.49
N LYS A 286 -37.74 -66.40 -10.98
CA LYS A 286 -37.39 -67.26 -12.13
C LYS A 286 -37.55 -68.75 -11.77
N LYS A 287 -37.15 -69.17 -10.57
CA LYS A 287 -37.38 -70.54 -10.06
C LYS A 287 -38.88 -70.85 -9.95
N THR A 288 -39.69 -69.95 -9.39
CA THR A 288 -41.16 -70.11 -9.31
C THR A 288 -41.76 -70.26 -10.70
N LYS A 289 -41.48 -69.35 -11.64
CA LYS A 289 -41.99 -69.44 -13.03
C LYS A 289 -41.57 -70.71 -13.76
N THR A 290 -40.35 -71.20 -13.55
CA THR A 290 -39.93 -72.49 -14.13
C THR A 290 -40.57 -73.69 -13.44
N SER A 291 -40.93 -73.59 -12.16
CA SER A 291 -41.70 -74.62 -11.45
C SER A 291 -43.17 -74.64 -11.90
N GLU A 292 -43.79 -73.47 -12.07
CA GLU A 292 -45.14 -73.30 -12.63
C GLU A 292 -45.21 -73.88 -14.04
N ALA A 293 -44.30 -73.49 -14.93
CA ALA A 293 -44.23 -74.02 -16.29
C ALA A 293 -44.01 -75.56 -16.31
N ARG A 294 -43.19 -76.09 -15.40
CA ARG A 294 -43.05 -77.56 -15.23
C ARG A 294 -44.36 -78.19 -14.76
N SER A 295 -45.03 -77.59 -13.78
CA SER A 295 -46.32 -78.07 -13.26
C SER A 295 -47.40 -78.08 -14.36
N GLU A 296 -47.46 -77.04 -15.20
CA GLU A 296 -48.35 -77.01 -16.36
C GLU A 296 -48.02 -78.12 -17.38
N THR A 297 -46.73 -78.39 -17.65
CA THR A 297 -46.36 -79.49 -18.55
C THR A 297 -46.71 -80.86 -17.96
N TRP A 298 -46.53 -81.05 -16.64
CA TRP A 298 -46.93 -82.28 -15.96
C TRP A 298 -48.45 -82.46 -15.94
N SER A 299 -49.21 -81.37 -15.73
CA SER A 299 -50.67 -81.39 -15.86
C SER A 299 -51.09 -81.84 -17.25
N LYS A 300 -50.56 -81.22 -18.31
CA LYS A 300 -50.87 -81.60 -19.71
C LYS A 300 -50.51 -83.06 -20.03
N VAL A 301 -49.41 -83.59 -19.47
CA VAL A 301 -49.03 -85.01 -19.61
C VAL A 301 -50.00 -85.94 -18.85
N LEU A 302 -50.45 -85.53 -17.67
CA LEU A 302 -51.48 -86.27 -16.92
C LEU A 302 -52.83 -86.23 -17.64
N ASP A 303 -53.24 -85.08 -18.18
CA ASP A 303 -54.48 -84.90 -18.95
C ASP A 303 -54.48 -85.80 -20.20
N LEU A 304 -53.35 -85.84 -20.94
CA LEU A 304 -53.19 -86.74 -22.08
C LEU A 304 -53.28 -88.22 -21.67
N LYS A 305 -52.58 -88.62 -20.59
CA LYS A 305 -52.61 -90.01 -20.11
C LYS A 305 -53.99 -90.42 -19.59
N LEU A 306 -54.70 -89.51 -18.92
CA LEU A 306 -56.07 -89.71 -18.47
C LEU A 306 -57.02 -89.85 -19.66
N ASN A 307 -56.80 -89.08 -20.74
CA ASN A 307 -57.57 -89.22 -21.98
C ASN A 307 -57.25 -90.54 -22.70
N GLU A 308 -55.99 -90.99 -22.73
CA GLU A 308 -55.62 -92.32 -23.26
C GLU A 308 -56.32 -93.45 -22.47
N GLU A 309 -56.29 -93.40 -21.14
CA GLU A 309 -56.99 -94.36 -20.27
C GLU A 309 -58.52 -94.30 -20.46
N TYR A 310 -59.08 -93.10 -20.65
CA TYR A 310 -60.50 -92.90 -20.95
C TYR A 310 -60.90 -93.48 -22.30
N GLU A 311 -60.13 -93.26 -23.38
CA GLU A 311 -60.39 -93.84 -24.69
C GLU A 311 -60.28 -95.37 -24.66
N VAL A 312 -59.30 -95.93 -23.95
CA VAL A 312 -59.18 -97.39 -23.74
C VAL A 312 -60.44 -97.93 -23.04
N LEU A 313 -60.84 -97.33 -21.91
CA LEU A 313 -62.08 -97.70 -21.22
C LEU A 313 -63.32 -97.54 -22.10
N LEU A 314 -63.37 -96.53 -22.97
CA LEU A 314 -64.48 -96.29 -23.88
C LEU A 314 -64.55 -97.36 -24.97
N THR A 315 -63.42 -97.79 -25.53
CA THR A 315 -63.35 -98.93 -26.46
C THR A 315 -63.75 -100.25 -25.81
N GLU A 316 -63.28 -100.54 -24.59
CA GLU A 316 -63.70 -101.73 -23.82
C GLU A 316 -65.22 -101.71 -23.53
N LEU A 317 -65.78 -100.54 -23.24
CA LEU A 317 -67.22 -100.36 -23.02
C LEU A 317 -68.01 -100.50 -24.35
N GLU A 318 -67.45 -100.12 -25.50
CA GLU A 318 -68.03 -100.38 -26.82
C GLU A 318 -67.96 -101.86 -27.21
N GLU A 319 -66.86 -102.56 -26.92
CA GLU A 319 -66.72 -104.01 -27.09
C GLU A 319 -67.73 -104.75 -26.21
N LEU A 320 -67.86 -104.38 -24.92
CA LEU A 320 -68.89 -104.95 -24.03
C LEU A 320 -70.32 -104.65 -24.51
N ARG A 321 -70.58 -103.47 -25.10
CA ARG A 321 -71.87 -103.16 -25.75
C ARG A 321 -72.08 -103.94 -27.05
N ALA A 322 -71.01 -104.27 -27.78
CA ALA A 322 -71.08 -105.08 -28.99
C ALA A 322 -71.35 -106.56 -28.63
N GLU A 323 -70.65 -107.11 -27.64
CA GLU A 323 -70.89 -108.48 -27.17
C GLU A 323 -72.23 -108.59 -26.42
N HIS A 324 -72.67 -107.58 -25.66
CA HIS A 324 -74.02 -107.56 -25.10
C HIS A 324 -75.08 -107.56 -26.22
N ARG A 325 -74.88 -106.80 -27.31
CA ARG A 325 -75.75 -106.88 -28.50
C ARG A 325 -75.69 -108.26 -29.12
N ARG A 326 -74.50 -108.85 -29.33
CA ARG A 326 -74.34 -110.19 -29.91
C ARG A 326 -74.96 -111.29 -29.04
N LEU A 327 -74.85 -111.19 -27.72
CA LEU A 327 -75.50 -112.09 -26.75
C LEU A 327 -77.00 -111.87 -26.69
N GLN A 328 -77.47 -110.64 -26.88
CA GLN A 328 -78.89 -110.31 -27.00
C GLN A 328 -79.47 -110.81 -28.33
N ASP A 329 -78.76 -110.66 -29.45
CA ASP A 329 -79.13 -111.22 -30.75
C ASP A 329 -79.12 -112.76 -30.69
N MET A 330 -78.10 -113.39 -30.09
CA MET A 330 -78.07 -114.83 -29.82
C MET A 330 -79.19 -115.28 -28.89
N ARG A 331 -79.56 -114.48 -27.88
CA ARG A 331 -80.69 -114.77 -27.02
C ARG A 331 -81.96 -114.71 -27.85
N ASP A 332 -82.17 -113.64 -28.58
CA ASP A 332 -83.39 -113.40 -29.34
C ASP A 332 -83.50 -114.41 -30.52
N GLU A 333 -82.39 -114.93 -31.08
CA GLU A 333 -82.33 -116.12 -31.97
C GLU A 333 -82.70 -117.42 -31.24
N ASN A 334 -82.15 -117.68 -30.05
CA ASN A 334 -82.49 -118.87 -29.25
C ASN A 334 -83.96 -118.85 -28.75
N TYR A 335 -84.54 -117.66 -28.55
CA TYR A 335 -85.94 -117.47 -28.18
C TYR A 335 -86.88 -117.39 -29.40
N ALA A 336 -86.38 -117.11 -30.62
CA ALA A 336 -87.15 -117.23 -31.86
C ALA A 336 -87.54 -118.69 -32.20
N GLY A 337 -86.93 -119.68 -31.54
CA GLY A 337 -87.25 -121.10 -31.67
C GLY A 337 -88.30 -121.64 -30.67
N LEU A 338 -88.67 -120.88 -29.64
CA LEU A 338 -89.59 -121.32 -28.58
C LEU A 338 -90.61 -120.21 -28.25
N GLY A 339 -91.77 -120.30 -28.89
CA GLY A 339 -92.91 -119.43 -28.55
C GLY A 339 -93.57 -119.80 -27.22
N VAL A 340 -94.30 -118.82 -26.68
CA VAL A 340 -95.25 -118.90 -25.55
C VAL A 340 -94.61 -119.01 -24.15
N VAL A 341 -94.83 -117.99 -23.31
CA VAL A 341 -95.72 -118.02 -22.11
C VAL A 341 -95.82 -116.60 -21.52
N ASP A 342 -97.02 -116.23 -21.08
CA ASP A 342 -97.38 -114.94 -20.49
C ASP A 342 -96.91 -114.70 -19.04
N THR A 343 -96.83 -113.42 -18.64
CA THR A 343 -97.12 -112.89 -17.27
C THR A 343 -96.21 -113.29 -16.08
N PRO A 344 -96.36 -112.69 -14.86
CA PRO A 344 -96.55 -111.26 -14.52
C PRO A 344 -95.74 -110.80 -13.26
N LEU A 345 -95.92 -109.52 -12.83
CA LEU A 345 -95.55 -108.97 -11.49
C LEU A 345 -94.01 -108.93 -11.23
N PHE A 346 -93.43 -108.23 -10.24
CA PHE A 346 -93.97 -107.52 -9.07
C PHE A 346 -93.07 -106.34 -8.64
N GLU A 347 -93.63 -105.48 -7.79
CA GLU A 347 -93.04 -104.44 -6.93
C GLU A 347 -91.57 -104.71 -6.50
N SER A 348 -90.62 -103.77 -6.60
CA SER A 348 -90.41 -102.63 -5.68
C SER A 348 -88.97 -102.06 -5.90
N ASN A 349 -88.40 -101.04 -5.22
CA ASN A 349 -88.85 -100.25 -4.07
C ASN A 349 -88.24 -98.80 -4.02
N THR A 350 -88.50 -98.12 -2.90
CA THR A 350 -88.14 -96.78 -2.40
C THR A 350 -86.66 -96.44 -2.08
N ARG A 351 -86.26 -95.18 -2.38
CA ARG A 351 -85.39 -94.25 -1.59
C ARG A 351 -83.94 -94.69 -1.24
N PRO A 352 -83.06 -93.79 -0.73
CA PRO A 352 -83.26 -92.40 -0.29
C PRO A 352 -82.39 -91.34 -1.01
N PRO A 353 -82.66 -90.03 -0.80
CA PRO A 353 -81.63 -89.00 -0.97
C PRO A 353 -80.58 -89.16 0.13
N ILE A 354 -79.30 -89.00 -0.21
CA ILE A 354 -78.22 -88.91 0.78
C ILE A 354 -77.60 -87.52 0.64
N GLU A 355 -77.99 -86.66 1.57
CA GLU A 355 -77.20 -85.50 1.95
C GLU A 355 -75.92 -86.01 2.64
N PHE A 356 -74.78 -85.45 2.26
CA PHE A 356 -73.59 -85.46 3.10
C PHE A 356 -73.16 -84.01 3.30
N GLU A 357 -73.64 -83.40 4.39
CA GLU A 357 -72.81 -82.47 5.13
C GLU A 357 -71.72 -83.29 5.82
N THR A 358 -70.45 -82.91 5.60
CA THR A 358 -69.37 -83.18 6.56
C THR A 358 -68.52 -81.94 6.67
N ASP A 359 -68.83 -81.19 7.71
CA ASP A 359 -67.92 -80.57 8.66
C ASP A 359 -66.81 -79.61 8.23
N GLU A 360 -66.86 -78.51 8.96
CA GLU A 360 -65.88 -77.46 9.18
C GLU A 360 -64.46 -77.95 9.56
N CYS A 361 -63.53 -76.98 9.55
CA CYS A 361 -62.13 -77.08 9.98
C CYS A 361 -61.23 -77.89 9.02
N ILE A 362 -60.12 -77.34 8.51
CA ILE A 362 -59.08 -76.64 9.27
C ILE A 362 -58.71 -75.29 8.65
N VAL A 363 -58.86 -74.23 9.45
CA VAL A 363 -58.01 -73.03 9.33
C VAL A 363 -56.59 -73.44 9.74
N ASN A 364 -55.60 -73.37 8.84
CA ASN A 364 -54.22 -72.99 9.17
C ASN A 364 -53.24 -72.99 7.98
N MET A 365 -52.40 -71.94 7.95
CA MET A 365 -51.02 -71.91 7.43
C MET A 365 -50.75 -72.22 5.94
N VAL A 366 -50.67 -71.16 5.11
CA VAL A 366 -49.40 -70.74 4.45
C VAL A 366 -49.36 -69.20 4.30
N GLU A 367 -49.22 -68.46 5.40
CA GLU A 367 -48.61 -67.12 5.37
C GLU A 367 -47.19 -67.22 5.93
N GLY A 368 -46.29 -67.80 5.13
CA GLY A 368 -44.87 -67.96 5.43
C GLY A 368 -44.05 -66.72 5.09
N GLY A 369 -44.47 -65.53 5.56
CA GLY A 369 -43.68 -64.31 5.42
C GLY A 369 -42.46 -64.35 6.36
N PRO A 370 -41.20 -64.26 5.88
CA PRO A 370 -40.04 -64.30 6.76
C PRO A 370 -39.92 -63.02 7.58
N GLN A 371 -40.28 -63.10 8.86
CA GLN A 371 -39.84 -62.12 9.86
C GLN A 371 -38.33 -62.24 10.06
N LEU A 372 -37.57 -61.23 9.63
CA LEU A 372 -36.18 -61.06 10.03
C LEU A 372 -35.92 -59.63 10.53
N MET A 373 -35.91 -59.52 11.86
CA MET A 373 -35.01 -58.65 12.63
C MET A 373 -35.03 -57.13 12.36
N THR A 374 -36.09 -56.44 12.78
CA THR A 374 -36.07 -54.99 13.05
C THR A 374 -35.29 -54.66 14.34
N GLY A 375 -33.96 -54.74 14.26
CA GLY A 375 -33.03 -54.47 15.37
C GLY A 375 -32.76 -52.98 15.68
N CYS A 376 -33.71 -52.06 15.46
CA CYS A 376 -33.50 -50.63 15.68
C CYS A 376 -33.61 -50.24 17.16
N LYS A 377 -32.48 -50.25 17.88
CA LYS A 377 -32.36 -49.63 19.21
C LYS A 377 -32.38 -48.10 19.11
N THR A 378 -33.58 -47.52 19.13
CA THR A 378 -33.75 -46.07 19.31
C THR A 378 -33.38 -45.67 20.74
N LYS A 379 -32.14 -45.20 20.94
CA LYS A 379 -31.82 -44.44 22.15
C LYS A 379 -32.46 -43.07 22.05
N SER A 380 -33.43 -42.84 22.93
CA SER A 380 -33.97 -41.51 23.23
C SER A 380 -32.82 -40.54 23.54
N LEU A 381 -32.75 -39.44 22.79
CA LEU A 381 -32.09 -38.22 23.24
C LEU A 381 -33.09 -37.08 23.18
N THR A 382 -33.09 -36.31 24.26
CA THR A 382 -34.17 -35.40 24.65
C THR A 382 -34.09 -34.04 23.96
N ASN A 383 -35.27 -33.47 23.71
CA ASN A 383 -35.58 -32.04 23.61
C ASN A 383 -34.41 -31.05 23.87
N ARG A 384 -33.96 -30.36 22.82
CA ARG A 384 -33.66 -28.92 22.93
C ARG A 384 -33.75 -28.17 21.60
N GLN A 385 -34.53 -27.09 21.63
CA GLN A 385 -34.51 -25.93 20.73
C GLN A 385 -34.43 -26.16 19.19
N ARG A 386 -35.61 -26.15 18.56
CA ARG A 386 -35.79 -25.50 17.25
C ARG A 386 -36.74 -24.30 17.38
N GLN A 387 -36.20 -23.12 17.15
CA GLN A 387 -36.94 -21.91 16.82
C GLN A 387 -36.20 -21.25 15.65
N MET A 388 -36.93 -20.63 14.70
CA MET A 388 -36.41 -20.09 13.42
C MET A 388 -35.88 -21.20 12.48
N LEU A 389 -36.37 -21.43 11.27
CA LEU A 389 -36.79 -20.51 10.22
C LEU A 389 -37.82 -21.19 9.30
N GLY A 390 -38.96 -20.54 9.07
CA GLY A 390 -39.84 -20.87 7.95
C GLY A 390 -39.68 -19.84 6.83
N ARG A 391 -39.24 -20.26 5.63
CA ARG A 391 -39.44 -19.49 4.39
C ARG A 391 -39.38 -20.39 3.13
N LYS A 392 -40.57 -20.58 2.56
CA LYS A 392 -40.94 -20.78 1.14
C LYS A 392 -39.73 -20.89 0.18
N SER A 393 -39.48 -22.02 -0.50
CA SER A 393 -40.30 -22.63 -1.58
C SER A 393 -40.58 -21.69 -2.77
N ASN A 394 -39.71 -21.73 -3.78
CA ASN A 394 -39.98 -21.52 -5.21
C ASN A 394 -39.04 -22.49 -5.95
N ARG A 395 -39.54 -23.54 -6.62
CA ARG A 395 -39.91 -23.55 -8.05
C ARG A 395 -38.83 -22.98 -8.99
N GLY A 396 -37.86 -23.83 -9.31
CA GLY A 396 -37.75 -24.45 -10.64
C GLY A 396 -37.30 -23.59 -11.82
N SER A 397 -36.08 -23.87 -12.30
CA SER A 397 -35.69 -23.76 -13.70
C SER A 397 -34.43 -24.59 -13.93
N ASP A 398 -34.57 -25.73 -14.62
CA ASP A 398 -33.42 -26.54 -15.05
C ASP A 398 -32.62 -25.82 -16.14
N SER A 399 -31.31 -25.75 -15.98
CA SER A 399 -30.37 -25.51 -17.08
C SER A 399 -29.10 -26.34 -16.85
N SER A 400 -29.14 -27.57 -17.34
CA SER A 400 -27.97 -28.46 -17.37
C SER A 400 -26.90 -27.88 -18.29
N VAL A 401 -25.77 -27.47 -17.72
CA VAL A 401 -24.54 -27.15 -18.46
C VAL A 401 -23.39 -27.87 -17.78
N ASP A 402 -22.76 -28.80 -18.49
CA ASP A 402 -21.63 -29.58 -17.98
C ASP A 402 -20.42 -28.68 -17.72
N SER A 403 -20.22 -28.29 -16.46
CA SER A 403 -19.01 -27.60 -16.02
C SER A 403 -17.87 -28.61 -15.84
N VAL A 404 -17.03 -28.75 -16.87
CA VAL A 404 -15.78 -29.51 -16.79
C VAL A 404 -14.92 -28.96 -15.64
N PRO A 405 -14.46 -29.80 -14.68
CA PRO A 405 -13.61 -29.32 -13.60
C PRO A 405 -12.25 -28.91 -14.16
N VAL A 406 -12.03 -27.59 -14.24
CA VAL A 406 -10.74 -27.01 -14.61
C VAL A 406 -9.74 -27.35 -13.50
N LYS A 407 -8.71 -28.15 -13.83
CA LYS A 407 -7.59 -28.39 -12.92
C LYS A 407 -6.86 -27.08 -12.67
N GLU A 408 -6.99 -26.54 -11.46
CA GLU A 408 -6.16 -25.42 -11.00
C GLU A 408 -4.69 -25.85 -11.05
N GLN A 409 -3.92 -25.22 -11.94
CA GLN A 409 -2.48 -25.39 -11.96
C GLN A 409 -1.87 -24.65 -10.76
N PRO A 410 -0.81 -25.20 -10.13
CA PRO A 410 -0.15 -24.52 -9.02
C PRO A 410 0.35 -23.15 -9.48
N LEU A 411 -0.16 -22.10 -8.85
CA LEU A 411 0.17 -20.73 -9.18
C LEU A 411 1.60 -20.40 -8.72
N ASP A 412 2.43 -19.88 -9.63
CA ASP A 412 3.78 -19.39 -9.35
C ASP A 412 3.83 -18.41 -8.16
N PRO A 413 4.99 -18.24 -7.48
CA PRO A 413 5.15 -17.20 -6.47
C PRO A 413 4.97 -15.79 -7.06
N ILE A 414 4.43 -14.87 -6.25
CA ILE A 414 4.20 -13.47 -6.64
C ILE A 414 5.54 -12.74 -6.64
N LYS A 415 5.92 -12.15 -7.78
CA LYS A 415 7.20 -11.45 -7.99
C LYS A 415 7.24 -10.03 -7.41
N GLY A 416 6.09 -9.41 -7.20
CA GLY A 416 6.01 -8.03 -6.70
C GLY A 416 4.58 -7.53 -6.55
N ILE A 417 4.42 -6.47 -5.77
CA ILE A 417 3.18 -5.70 -5.60
C ILE A 417 3.41 -4.31 -6.16
N TYR A 418 2.61 -3.87 -7.13
CA TYR A 418 2.74 -2.57 -7.78
C TYR A 418 1.50 -1.70 -7.59
N ARG A 419 1.68 -0.43 -7.28
CA ARG A 419 0.62 0.56 -7.06
C ARG A 419 0.28 1.26 -8.37
N VAL A 420 -0.96 1.07 -8.82
CA VAL A 420 -1.48 1.65 -10.07
C VAL A 420 -2.59 2.65 -9.77
N LEU A 421 -2.37 3.91 -10.15
CA LEU A 421 -3.38 4.97 -10.03
C LEU A 421 -4.33 4.96 -11.23
N VAL A 422 -5.64 4.93 -11.00
CA VAL A 422 -6.65 5.03 -12.05
C VAL A 422 -7.25 6.44 -12.08
N LEU A 423 -7.02 7.15 -13.19
CA LEU A 423 -7.46 8.52 -13.47
C LEU A 423 -8.50 8.56 -14.60
N GLY A 424 -9.22 9.67 -14.68
CA GLY A 424 -10.19 9.95 -15.74
C GLY A 424 -11.43 10.68 -15.23
N ASP A 425 -12.22 11.21 -16.15
CA ASP A 425 -13.36 12.07 -15.83
C ASP A 425 -14.53 11.32 -15.15
N LYS A 426 -15.51 12.08 -14.65
CA LYS A 426 -16.75 11.51 -14.10
C LYS A 426 -17.52 10.83 -15.23
N GLY A 427 -17.80 9.53 -15.09
CA GLY A 427 -18.48 8.73 -16.11
C GLY A 427 -17.59 8.17 -17.22
N SER A 428 -16.25 8.27 -17.10
CA SER A 428 -15.30 7.68 -18.06
C SER A 428 -15.27 6.14 -18.05
N GLY A 429 -15.69 5.52 -16.95
CA GLY A 429 -15.71 4.06 -16.77
C GLY A 429 -14.77 3.53 -15.67
N LYS A 430 -14.11 4.36 -14.85
CA LYS A 430 -13.16 3.91 -13.78
C LYS A 430 -13.68 2.74 -12.93
N THR A 431 -14.84 2.91 -12.30
CA THR A 431 -15.44 1.88 -11.44
C THR A 431 -15.88 0.65 -12.23
N SER A 432 -16.32 0.81 -13.49
CA SER A 432 -16.64 -0.30 -14.38
C SER A 432 -15.40 -1.09 -14.78
N LEU A 433 -14.28 -0.42 -15.09
CA LEU A 433 -12.98 -1.04 -15.37
C LEU A 433 -12.50 -1.89 -14.20
N ILE A 434 -12.54 -1.34 -12.97
CA ILE A 434 -12.11 -2.05 -11.75
C ILE A 434 -13.02 -3.26 -11.50
N ARG A 435 -14.34 -3.09 -11.61
CA ARG A 435 -15.32 -4.19 -11.46
C ARG A 435 -15.15 -5.27 -12.53
N SER A 436 -14.91 -4.89 -13.78
CA SER A 436 -14.66 -5.81 -14.89
C SER A 436 -13.38 -6.61 -14.69
N LEU A 437 -12.31 -5.95 -14.24
CA LEU A 437 -11.03 -6.59 -13.99
C LEU A 437 -11.07 -7.51 -12.76
N CYS A 438 -11.80 -7.14 -11.70
CA CYS A 438 -11.79 -7.86 -10.42
C CYS A 438 -12.91 -8.91 -10.30
N GLY A 439 -14.01 -8.76 -11.02
CA GLY A 439 -15.22 -9.57 -10.89
C GLY A 439 -16.26 -8.92 -9.98
N SER A 440 -17.38 -9.60 -9.78
CA SER A 440 -18.48 -9.15 -8.91
C SER A 440 -18.17 -9.25 -7.41
N THR A 441 -17.03 -9.82 -7.04
CA THR A 441 -16.65 -10.10 -5.65
C THR A 441 -15.59 -9.13 -5.12
N SER A 442 -15.89 -8.52 -3.96
CA SER A 442 -14.99 -7.69 -3.14
C SER A 442 -14.39 -6.43 -3.81
N CYS A 443 -15.21 -5.41 -4.03
CA CYS A 443 -14.76 -4.03 -3.84
C CYS A 443 -15.03 -3.65 -2.38
N THR A 444 -13.98 -3.50 -1.56
CA THR A 444 -14.10 -2.94 -0.20
C THR A 444 -14.25 -1.43 -0.28
N GLU A 445 -15.50 -0.96 -0.19
CA GLU A 445 -15.82 0.46 -0.04
C GLU A 445 -15.50 0.91 1.40
N SER A 446 -14.27 1.36 1.62
CA SER A 446 -13.95 2.13 2.82
C SER A 446 -14.57 3.52 2.71
N GLY A 447 -15.20 3.99 3.78
CA GLY A 447 -15.68 5.38 3.86
C GLY A 447 -14.56 6.37 3.57
N GLU A 448 -14.89 7.40 2.79
CA GLU A 448 -14.00 8.50 2.37
C GLU A 448 -12.87 8.15 1.36
N SER A 449 -13.30 7.98 0.10
CA SER A 449 -12.59 8.45 -1.12
C SER A 449 -11.34 7.71 -1.63
N LYS A 450 -10.99 6.51 -1.15
CA LYS A 450 -10.03 5.63 -1.87
C LYS A 450 -10.47 4.17 -1.85
N THR A 451 -10.98 3.66 -2.97
CA THR A 451 -11.15 2.22 -3.17
C THR A 451 -9.83 1.62 -3.64
N VAL A 452 -9.24 0.78 -2.80
CA VAL A 452 -8.01 0.04 -3.09
C VAL A 452 -8.39 -1.39 -3.42
N VAL A 453 -8.06 -1.86 -4.63
CA VAL A 453 -8.44 -3.21 -5.08
C VAL A 453 -7.21 -3.97 -5.57
N ASN A 454 -6.93 -5.12 -4.95
CA ASN A 454 -5.79 -5.96 -5.29
C ASN A 454 -6.21 -6.97 -6.37
N LYS A 455 -5.60 -6.89 -7.56
CA LYS A 455 -5.77 -7.89 -8.62
C LYS A 455 -4.46 -8.62 -8.89
N ARG A 456 -4.50 -9.95 -8.81
CA ARG A 456 -3.43 -10.81 -9.33
C ARG A 456 -3.55 -10.92 -10.86
N ILE A 457 -2.45 -10.66 -11.57
CA ILE A 457 -2.32 -10.83 -13.02
C ILE A 457 -1.00 -11.55 -13.28
N ASP A 458 -1.08 -12.76 -13.84
CA ASP A 458 0.02 -13.72 -13.89
C ASP A 458 0.71 -13.86 -12.51
N ASN A 459 1.96 -13.43 -12.42
CA ASN A 459 2.81 -13.55 -11.23
C ASN A 459 2.99 -12.21 -10.51
N PHE A 460 2.15 -11.21 -10.80
CA PHE A 460 2.21 -9.87 -10.22
C PHE A 460 0.91 -9.54 -9.49
N MET A 461 1.00 -8.76 -8.42
CA MET A 461 -0.15 -8.19 -7.73
C MET A 461 -0.24 -6.69 -8.06
N LEU A 462 -1.31 -6.25 -8.70
CA LEU A 462 -1.59 -4.85 -8.93
C LEU A 462 -2.54 -4.34 -7.85
N GLN A 463 -2.10 -3.33 -7.09
CA GLN A 463 -2.92 -2.59 -6.15
C GLN A 463 -3.48 -1.36 -6.89
N LEU A 464 -4.75 -1.44 -7.29
CA LEU A 464 -5.45 -0.42 -8.06
C LEU A 464 -6.07 0.62 -7.12
N TRP A 465 -5.85 1.92 -7.40
CA TRP A 465 -6.42 3.03 -6.64
C TRP A 465 -7.36 3.84 -7.53
N ASP A 466 -8.68 3.82 -7.27
CA ASP A 466 -9.63 4.72 -7.94
C ASP A 466 -9.52 6.12 -7.35
N SER A 467 -9.07 7.10 -8.15
CA SER A 467 -9.01 8.50 -7.69
C SER A 467 -10.37 9.17 -7.83
N ALA A 468 -11.06 9.33 -6.69
CA ALA A 468 -12.20 10.22 -6.55
C ALA A 468 -11.77 11.69 -6.58
N SER A 469 -11.38 12.16 -7.77
CA SER A 469 -11.15 13.58 -8.13
C SER A 469 -10.37 14.44 -7.13
N GLY A 470 -9.03 14.47 -7.28
CA GLY A 470 -8.21 15.58 -6.80
C GLY A 470 -7.37 15.34 -5.55
N GLN A 471 -7.37 14.13 -4.98
CA GLN A 471 -6.42 13.79 -3.91
C GLN A 471 -5.03 13.50 -4.49
N LYS A 472 -4.02 14.23 -4.01
CA LYS A 472 -2.61 13.94 -4.23
C LYS A 472 -2.20 12.69 -3.45
N CYS A 473 -1.33 11.89 -4.04
CA CYS A 473 -0.74 10.69 -3.44
C CYS A 473 0.68 10.55 -4.00
N GLU A 474 1.63 10.18 -3.15
CA GLU A 474 3.03 10.57 -3.37
C GLU A 474 3.88 9.55 -4.15
N LYS A 475 3.50 8.26 -4.20
CA LYS A 475 4.28 7.20 -4.89
C LYS A 475 3.38 6.17 -5.59
N TYR A 476 3.54 6.05 -6.90
CA TYR A 476 2.89 5.05 -7.77
C TYR A 476 3.85 4.53 -8.82
N ASP A 477 3.74 3.23 -9.15
CA ASP A 477 4.59 2.58 -10.14
C ASP A 477 3.99 2.67 -11.55
N GLY A 478 2.68 2.89 -11.66
CA GLY A 478 1.99 3.11 -12.92
C GLY A 478 0.74 3.99 -12.80
N ILE A 479 0.37 4.64 -13.91
CA ILE A 479 -0.80 5.50 -14.03
C ILE A 479 -1.65 5.04 -15.22
N VAL A 480 -2.95 4.83 -15.01
CA VAL A 480 -3.93 4.45 -16.03
C VAL A 480 -4.95 5.57 -16.20
N VAL A 481 -4.98 6.22 -17.36
CA VAL A 481 -5.92 7.31 -17.67
C VAL A 481 -7.04 6.79 -18.58
N ILE A 482 -8.29 6.87 -18.14
CA ILE A 482 -9.46 6.40 -18.90
C ILE A 482 -10.22 7.56 -19.55
N SER A 483 -10.50 7.43 -20.84
CA SER A 483 -11.35 8.34 -21.63
C SER A 483 -12.52 7.64 -22.27
N ARG A 484 -13.65 8.33 -22.39
CA ARG A 484 -14.83 7.85 -23.13
C ARG A 484 -14.91 8.41 -24.55
N ASN A 485 -14.54 9.69 -24.69
CA ASN A 485 -14.40 10.36 -25.98
C ASN A 485 -12.91 10.55 -26.28
N ASN A 486 -12.52 10.68 -27.56
CA ASN A 486 -11.13 10.94 -28.01
C ASN A 486 -10.61 12.35 -27.66
N ASN A 487 -11.07 12.92 -26.55
CA ASN A 487 -10.67 14.24 -26.08
C ASN A 487 -9.38 14.17 -25.26
N PHE A 488 -8.25 14.01 -25.94
CA PHE A 488 -6.89 14.00 -25.37
C PHE A 488 -6.60 15.19 -24.44
N GLN A 489 -7.30 16.34 -24.61
CA GLN A 489 -7.16 17.52 -23.75
C GLN A 489 -7.48 17.22 -22.27
N SER A 490 -8.36 16.26 -22.00
CA SER A 490 -8.65 15.82 -20.62
C SER A 490 -7.44 15.13 -19.99
N TRP A 491 -6.68 14.32 -20.74
CA TRP A 491 -5.57 13.52 -20.22
C TRP A 491 -4.39 14.40 -19.87
N ASP A 492 -4.04 15.34 -20.75
CA ASP A 492 -2.94 16.27 -20.54
C ASP A 492 -3.17 17.13 -19.28
N LYS A 493 -4.43 17.50 -18.98
CA LYS A 493 -4.82 18.13 -17.72
C LYS A 493 -4.64 17.21 -16.51
N TRP A 494 -5.10 15.95 -16.59
CA TRP A 494 -4.93 14.97 -15.51
C TRP A 494 -3.46 14.64 -15.24
N LEU A 495 -2.65 14.48 -16.29
CA LEU A 495 -1.22 14.22 -16.20
C LEU A 495 -0.50 15.40 -15.58
N LYS A 496 -0.64 16.62 -16.10
CA LYS A 496 0.00 17.82 -15.53
C LYS A 496 -0.35 18.05 -14.05
N ALA A 497 -1.59 17.77 -13.65
CA ALA A 497 -2.04 17.90 -12.26
C ALA A 497 -1.47 16.85 -11.29
N ASN A 498 -1.03 15.68 -11.76
CA ASN A 498 -0.51 14.59 -10.92
C ASN A 498 1.02 14.41 -11.07
N MET A 499 1.57 14.61 -12.27
CA MET A 499 3.02 14.57 -12.52
C MET A 499 3.77 15.68 -11.78
N SER A 500 3.15 16.85 -11.58
CA SER A 500 3.69 17.91 -10.72
C SER A 500 3.69 17.61 -9.22
N ALA A 501 3.11 16.48 -8.80
CA ALA A 501 3.13 15.99 -7.42
C ALA A 501 3.99 14.72 -7.24
N LEU A 502 4.60 14.21 -8.31
CA LEU A 502 5.51 13.06 -8.27
C LEU A 502 6.96 13.57 -8.24
N SER A 503 7.76 13.02 -7.34
CA SER A 503 9.20 13.32 -7.25
C SER A 503 9.93 12.87 -8.52
N GLU A 504 10.85 13.68 -9.04
CA GLU A 504 11.61 13.41 -10.28
C GLU A 504 12.36 12.07 -10.27
N ALA A 505 12.67 11.52 -9.08
CA ALA A 505 13.38 10.27 -8.87
C ALA A 505 12.67 9.00 -9.38
N GLN A 506 11.35 9.01 -9.62
CA GLN A 506 10.62 7.81 -10.09
C GLN A 506 9.60 8.15 -11.19
N LYS A 507 9.92 7.82 -12.44
CA LYS A 507 9.03 8.00 -13.58
C LYS A 507 8.05 6.82 -13.71
N PRO A 508 6.73 6.99 -13.45
CA PRO A 508 5.76 5.89 -13.52
C PRO A 508 5.48 5.47 -14.96
N VAL A 509 5.08 4.21 -15.17
CA VAL A 509 4.59 3.75 -16.48
C VAL A 509 3.20 4.29 -16.74
N ILE A 510 3.02 5.03 -17.84
CA ILE A 510 1.74 5.68 -18.16
C ILE A 510 1.00 4.90 -19.27
N MET A 511 -0.26 4.55 -18.99
CA MET A 511 -1.17 3.89 -19.91
C MET A 511 -2.45 4.70 -20.09
N THR A 512 -2.95 4.73 -21.32
CA THR A 512 -4.19 5.40 -21.71
C THR A 512 -5.18 4.35 -22.22
N LEU A 513 -6.39 4.37 -21.67
CA LEU A 513 -7.49 3.47 -22.02
C LEU A 513 -8.61 4.27 -22.66
N GLN A 514 -8.88 4.03 -23.94
CA GLN A 514 -10.10 4.51 -24.59
C GLN A 514 -11.23 3.51 -24.31
N ASN A 515 -12.17 3.89 -23.45
CA ASN A 515 -13.41 3.17 -23.22
C ASN A 515 -14.41 3.47 -24.36
N LYS A 516 -14.74 2.48 -25.18
CA LYS A 516 -15.75 2.57 -26.25
C LYS A 516 -17.04 1.91 -25.79
N ASP A 517 -18.11 2.69 -25.65
CA ASP A 517 -19.40 2.18 -25.15
C ASP A 517 -20.17 1.31 -26.16
N ASN A 518 -19.98 1.55 -27.45
CA ASN A 518 -20.83 0.99 -28.49
C ASN A 518 -20.28 -0.29 -29.08
N ALA A 519 -21.17 -1.25 -29.33
CA ALA A 519 -20.93 -2.52 -30.00
C ALA A 519 -20.69 -2.34 -31.52
N HIS A 520 -19.68 -1.55 -31.88
CA HIS A 520 -19.14 -1.61 -33.24
C HIS A 520 -18.43 -2.95 -33.45
N GLU A 521 -18.50 -3.45 -34.68
CA GLU A 521 -17.90 -4.71 -35.12
C GLU A 521 -16.43 -4.85 -34.68
N PRO A 522 -15.92 -6.10 -34.52
CA PRO A 522 -14.51 -6.37 -34.22
C PRO A 522 -13.60 -6.00 -35.40
N GLY A 523 -13.45 -4.69 -35.65
CA GLY A 523 -12.39 -4.13 -36.45
C GLY A 523 -11.03 -4.45 -35.83
N GLU A 524 -10.05 -4.61 -36.69
CA GLU A 524 -8.74 -5.23 -36.40
C GLU A 524 -8.08 -4.77 -35.10
N GLU A 525 -7.35 -5.69 -34.45
CA GLU A 525 -6.57 -5.44 -33.22
C GLU A 525 -5.39 -4.48 -33.45
N GLN A 526 -5.66 -3.21 -33.75
CA GLN A 526 -4.64 -2.18 -33.87
C GLN A 526 -4.16 -1.77 -32.48
N GLN A 527 -3.09 -2.44 -32.04
CA GLN A 527 -2.22 -1.95 -30.99
C GLN A 527 -1.45 -0.72 -31.51
N GLU A 528 -2.13 0.43 -31.57
CA GLU A 528 -1.54 1.69 -32.03
C GLU A 528 -0.40 2.14 -31.09
N ARG A 529 0.84 1.81 -31.47
CA ARG A 529 2.03 2.57 -31.06
C ARG A 529 2.02 3.93 -31.78
N GLN A 530 1.22 4.88 -31.30
CA GLN A 530 1.46 6.29 -31.65
C GLN A 530 2.64 6.83 -30.84
N VAL A 531 3.85 6.61 -31.36
CA VAL A 531 5.07 7.26 -30.88
C VAL A 531 5.06 8.71 -31.33
N GLY A 532 4.33 9.54 -30.58
CA GLY A 532 4.35 11.00 -30.66
C GLY A 532 5.60 11.60 -30.00
N ASN A 533 6.79 11.09 -30.33
CA ASN A 533 8.13 11.66 -30.09
C ASN A 533 8.55 12.17 -28.69
N LYS A 534 7.74 12.09 -27.61
CA LYS A 534 8.17 12.62 -26.29
C LYS A 534 8.05 11.70 -25.07
N GLU A 535 7.06 10.82 -24.98
CA GLU A 535 6.96 9.87 -23.84
C GLU A 535 6.44 8.49 -24.28
N GLU A 536 6.98 7.43 -23.68
CA GLU A 536 6.56 6.04 -23.93
C GLU A 536 5.21 5.73 -23.24
N MET A 537 4.13 6.26 -23.80
CA MET A 537 2.78 5.99 -23.32
C MET A 537 2.19 4.75 -24.00
N LEU A 538 1.61 3.85 -23.20
CA LEU A 538 0.84 2.71 -23.72
C LEU A 538 -0.58 3.16 -24.06
N HIS A 539 -1.14 2.70 -25.19
CA HIS A 539 -2.53 2.98 -25.58
C HIS A 539 -3.31 1.70 -25.86
N PHE A 540 -4.53 1.60 -25.32
CA PHE A 540 -5.45 0.49 -25.57
C PHE A 540 -6.88 0.98 -25.73
N GLN A 541 -7.58 0.41 -26.71
CA GLN A 541 -9.03 0.52 -26.84
C GLN A 541 -9.69 -0.63 -26.07
N THR A 542 -10.61 -0.30 -25.17
CA THR A 542 -11.27 -1.22 -24.24
C THR A 542 -12.77 -0.95 -24.21
N ASN A 543 -13.55 -1.91 -23.75
CA ASN A 543 -14.92 -1.65 -23.31
C ASN A 543 -14.99 -2.06 -21.83
N THR A 544 -15.19 -1.08 -20.96
CA THR A 544 -15.17 -1.27 -19.50
C THR A 544 -16.42 -1.97 -18.95
N GLU A 545 -17.47 -2.09 -19.75
CA GLU A 545 -18.72 -2.76 -19.39
C GLU A 545 -18.68 -4.25 -19.79
N SER A 546 -18.24 -4.56 -21.01
CA SER A 546 -18.05 -5.95 -21.47
C SER A 546 -16.74 -6.60 -21.00
N GLY A 547 -15.77 -5.79 -20.56
CA GLY A 547 -14.42 -6.23 -20.20
C GLY A 547 -13.48 -6.52 -21.38
N GLN A 548 -13.94 -6.25 -22.61
CA GLN A 548 -13.13 -6.46 -23.80
C GLN A 548 -11.82 -5.66 -23.73
N ASN A 549 -10.70 -6.34 -24.01
CA ASN A 549 -9.32 -5.86 -23.95
C ASN A 549 -8.80 -5.39 -22.56
N VAL A 550 -9.65 -5.31 -21.52
CA VAL A 550 -9.24 -4.86 -20.18
C VAL A 550 -8.11 -5.73 -19.62
N HIS A 551 -8.29 -7.06 -19.62
CA HIS A 551 -7.27 -7.98 -19.12
C HIS A 551 -5.97 -7.95 -19.96
N LYS A 552 -6.07 -7.80 -21.29
CA LYS A 552 -4.93 -7.69 -22.22
C LYS A 552 -4.10 -6.43 -21.91
N ALA A 553 -4.75 -5.29 -21.71
CA ALA A 553 -4.11 -4.04 -21.35
C ALA A 553 -3.36 -4.13 -20.01
N PHE A 554 -4.02 -4.61 -18.94
CA PHE A 554 -3.38 -4.72 -17.63
C PHE A 554 -2.27 -5.79 -17.56
N LYS A 555 -2.33 -6.85 -18.36
CA LYS A 555 -1.22 -7.82 -18.51
C LYS A 555 0.02 -7.16 -19.13
N VAL A 556 -0.16 -6.27 -20.10
CA VAL A 556 0.93 -5.47 -20.67
C VAL A 556 1.43 -4.44 -19.65
N LEU A 557 0.55 -3.77 -18.91
CA LEU A 557 0.94 -2.85 -17.83
C LEU A 557 1.82 -3.53 -16.79
N ALA A 558 1.39 -4.68 -16.25
CA ALA A 558 2.13 -5.43 -15.23
C ALA A 558 3.54 -5.79 -15.72
N LYS A 559 3.66 -6.25 -16.97
CA LYS A 559 4.97 -6.55 -17.58
C LYS A 559 5.84 -5.30 -17.66
N TRP A 560 5.33 -4.18 -18.16
CA TRP A 560 6.10 -2.93 -18.26
C TRP A 560 6.54 -2.39 -16.90
N VAL A 561 5.61 -2.27 -15.95
CA VAL A 561 5.92 -1.80 -14.58
C VAL A 561 6.98 -2.68 -13.94
N SER A 562 6.89 -4.02 -14.09
CA SER A 562 7.90 -4.93 -13.55
C SER A 562 9.30 -4.73 -14.16
N THR A 563 9.38 -4.46 -15.47
CA THR A 563 10.66 -4.18 -16.13
C THR A 563 11.22 -2.83 -15.71
N SER A 564 10.39 -1.77 -15.69
CA SER A 564 10.81 -0.43 -15.31
C SER A 564 11.27 -0.34 -13.86
N CYS A 565 10.58 -0.99 -12.92
CA CYS A 565 11.00 -1.01 -11.51
C CYS A 565 12.28 -1.81 -11.30
N SER A 566 12.52 -2.90 -12.05
CA SER A 566 13.73 -3.72 -11.91
C SER A 566 15.02 -2.96 -12.25
N ILE A 567 14.95 -1.90 -13.06
CA ILE A 567 16.09 -1.09 -13.50
C ILE A 567 16.57 -0.09 -12.42
N TYR A 568 15.77 0.11 -11.35
CA TYR A 568 16.11 0.99 -10.22
C TYR A 568 16.50 0.24 -8.93
N PHE A 569 16.61 -1.09 -8.99
CA PHE A 569 16.95 -1.95 -7.84
C PHE A 569 18.22 -2.80 -8.04
N ASP A 570 18.87 -2.69 -9.21
CA ASP A 570 20.25 -3.12 -9.49
C ASP A 570 21.15 -1.87 -9.56
#